data_AF-A0AAV2FVP4-F1
#
_entry.id   AF-A0AAV2FVP4-F1
#
_cell.length_a   1.000
_cell.length_b   1.000
_cell.length_c   1.000
_cell.angle_alpha   90.00
_cell.angle_beta   90.00
_cell.angle_gamma   90.00
#
_symmetry.space_group_name_H-M   'P 1'
#
loop_
_entity.id
_entity.type
_entity.pdbx_description
1 polymer ?
#
loop_
_entity_poly.entity_id
_entity_poly.type
_entity_poly.pdbx_seq_one_letter_code
_entity_poly.pdbx_strand_id
1 'polypeptide(L)'
;MFIPRSQSLILGLKDKPSTFTRGILSLRAYLCDIKLLTGELALVGALVDDLDLVPHTLNGLSTEFKEIDVVVRARDTPPSFEELFDKLLSHDEFLQRQAAQSSSPLVNATTRQGRSP
;
A
#
# COMPACT_ATOMS: atom_id res chain seq x y z
N MET A 1 -15.91 34.45 13.20
CA MET A 1 -14.54 34.10 13.63
C MET A 1 -14.10 32.91 12.80
N PHE A 2 -13.10 33.11 11.94
CA PHE A 2 -12.69 32.19 10.88
C PHE A 2 -11.83 31.07 11.46
N ILE A 3 -12.28 29.81 11.36
CA ILE A 3 -11.53 28.64 11.79
C ILE A 3 -10.48 28.36 10.70
N PRO A 4 -9.16 28.40 11.01
CA PRO A 4 -8.15 28.09 10.01
C PRO A 4 -8.28 26.60 9.65
N ARG A 5 -8.41 26.34 8.34
CA ARG A 5 -8.69 25.05 7.71
C ARG A 5 -7.60 23.98 7.91
N SER A 6 -6.52 24.32 8.62
CA SER A 6 -5.28 23.56 8.76
C SER A 6 -5.19 22.69 10.02
N GLN A 7 -5.99 22.94 11.07
CA GLN A 7 -5.98 22.10 12.27
C GLN A 7 -6.89 20.86 12.17
N SER A 8 -7.94 20.92 11.34
CA SER A 8 -8.88 19.82 11.14
C SER A 8 -8.28 18.66 10.33
N LEU A 9 -7.27 18.93 9.50
CA LEU A 9 -6.52 17.90 8.77
C LEU A 9 -5.60 17.11 9.71
N ILE A 10 -4.89 17.81 10.60
CA ILE A 10 -3.94 17.20 11.53
C ILE A 10 -4.65 16.33 12.58
N LEU A 11 -5.86 16.70 13.00
CA LEU A 11 -6.65 15.91 13.95
C LEU A 11 -7.35 14.71 13.30
N GLY A 12 -7.72 14.80 12.01
CA GLY A 12 -8.27 13.66 11.26
C GLY A 12 -7.24 12.59 10.89
N LEU A 13 -5.95 12.93 10.91
CA LEU A 13 -4.84 12.01 10.66
C LEU A 13 -4.47 11.15 11.87
N LYS A 14 -4.84 11.56 13.10
CA LYS A 14 -4.42 10.85 14.33
C LYS A 14 -5.45 9.88 14.90
N ASP A 15 -6.68 9.88 14.38
CA ASP A 15 -7.80 9.07 14.86
C ASP A 15 -8.24 7.97 13.89
N LYS A 16 -7.63 7.88 12.70
CA LYS A 16 -7.82 6.73 11.82
C LYS A 16 -6.73 5.71 12.12
N PRO A 17 -7.01 4.63 12.88
CA PRO A 17 -6.24 3.41 12.70
C PRO A 17 -6.45 3.01 11.24
N SER A 18 -5.46 3.28 10.39
CA SER A 18 -5.45 2.96 8.97
C SER A 18 -5.43 1.44 8.81
N THR A 19 -6.54 0.77 9.12
CA THR A 19 -6.81 -0.59 8.66
C THR A 19 -7.01 -0.47 7.16
N PHE A 20 -5.91 -0.59 6.44
CA PHE A 20 -5.87 -0.60 5.01
C PHE A 20 -6.65 -1.83 4.52
N THR A 21 -7.92 -1.66 4.19
CA THR A 21 -8.75 -2.72 3.62
C THR A 21 -8.31 -2.95 2.18
N ARG A 22 -7.80 -4.17 1.95
CA ARG A 22 -7.14 -4.62 0.72
C ARG A 22 -7.99 -4.37 -0.52
N GLY A 23 -7.52 -3.47 -1.37
CA GLY A 23 -8.03 -3.16 -2.69
C GLY A 23 -7.07 -2.23 -3.42
N ILE A 24 -6.90 -2.43 -4.72
CA ILE A 24 -5.98 -1.67 -5.61
C ILE A 24 -6.16 -0.15 -5.45
N LEU A 25 -7.42 0.25 -5.25
CA LEU A 25 -7.80 1.65 -5.07
C LEU A 25 -7.27 2.23 -3.76
N SER A 26 -7.18 1.43 -2.69
CA SER A 26 -6.69 1.88 -1.39
C SER A 26 -5.18 2.17 -1.43
N LEU A 27 -4.35 1.31 -2.07
CA LEU A 27 -2.87 1.47 -2.05
C LEU A 27 -2.49 2.64 -2.90
N ARG A 28 -3.06 2.67 -4.11
CA ARG A 28 -2.84 3.74 -5.06
C ARG A 28 -3.36 5.07 -4.53
N ALA A 29 -4.49 5.10 -3.82
CA ALA A 29 -4.96 6.32 -3.15
C ALA A 29 -3.97 6.77 -2.07
N TYR A 30 -3.52 5.88 -1.20
CA TYR A 30 -2.52 6.19 -0.17
C TYR A 30 -1.22 6.77 -0.75
N LEU A 31 -0.68 6.13 -1.78
CA LEU A 31 0.54 6.61 -2.42
C LEU A 31 0.33 7.93 -3.17
N CYS A 32 -0.84 8.12 -3.80
CA CYS A 32 -1.20 9.40 -4.40
C CYS A 32 -1.35 10.53 -3.36
N ASP A 33 -1.93 10.24 -2.20
CA ASP A 33 -2.06 11.20 -1.10
C ASP A 33 -0.70 11.66 -0.59
N ILE A 34 0.25 10.73 -0.41
CA ILE A 34 1.63 11.08 -0.04
C ILE A 34 2.29 11.94 -1.10
N LYS A 35 2.09 11.61 -2.38
CA LYS A 35 2.66 12.38 -3.49
C LYS A 35 2.07 13.78 -3.57
N LEU A 36 0.77 13.92 -3.33
CA LEU A 36 0.08 15.21 -3.24
C LEU A 36 0.61 16.05 -2.08
N LEU A 37 0.71 15.45 -0.88
CA LEU A 37 1.23 16.11 0.31
C LEU A 37 2.66 16.60 0.09
N THR A 38 3.51 15.76 -0.49
CA THR A 38 4.90 16.13 -0.82
C THR A 38 4.95 17.29 -1.82
N GLY A 39 4.04 17.32 -2.80
CA GLY A 39 3.90 18.43 -3.74
C GLY A 39 3.42 19.72 -3.07
N GLU A 40 2.48 19.65 -2.13
CA GLU A 40 2.03 20.81 -1.35
C GLU A 40 3.14 21.35 -0.44
N LEU A 41 3.93 20.47 0.19
CA LEU A 41 5.09 20.85 0.99
C LEU A 41 6.16 21.53 0.13
N ALA A 42 6.44 20.98 -1.05
CA ALA A 42 7.37 21.57 -2.01
C ALA A 42 6.92 22.98 -2.45
N LEU A 43 5.61 23.21 -2.60
CA LEU A 43 5.06 24.53 -2.94
C LEU A 43 5.31 25.59 -1.85
N VAL A 44 5.36 25.18 -0.59
CA VAL A 44 5.67 26.04 0.57
C VAL A 44 7.19 26.12 0.84
N GLY A 45 8.01 25.47 0.01
CA GLY A 45 9.47 25.45 0.13
C GLY A 45 10.01 24.39 1.09
N ALA A 46 9.15 23.48 1.58
CA ALA A 46 9.55 22.32 2.37
C ALA A 46 9.79 21.14 1.42
N LEU A 47 10.99 21.05 0.85
CA LEU A 47 11.39 19.86 0.08
C LEU A 47 11.52 18.67 1.05
N VAL A 48 10.82 17.59 0.76
CA VAL A 48 10.97 16.31 1.48
C VAL A 48 11.91 15.46 0.67
N ASP A 49 13.00 15.02 1.29
CA ASP A 49 13.97 14.13 0.65
C ASP A 49 13.41 12.70 0.57
N ASP A 50 13.78 11.97 -0.49
CA ASP A 50 13.42 10.58 -0.66
C ASP A 50 13.89 9.71 0.53
N LEU A 51 15.01 10.08 1.17
CA LEU A 51 15.56 9.40 2.34
C LEU A 51 14.61 9.42 3.56
N ASP A 52 13.80 10.48 3.70
CA ASP A 52 12.79 10.60 4.75
C ASP A 52 11.42 10.09 4.27
N LEU A 53 11.09 10.30 3.00
CA LEU A 53 9.79 9.97 2.43
C LEU A 53 9.56 8.45 2.29
N VAL A 54 10.58 7.72 1.86
CA VAL A 54 10.55 6.26 1.67
C VAL A 54 10.24 5.51 2.97
N PRO A 55 10.99 5.68 4.07
CA PRO A 55 10.69 4.99 5.33
C PRO A 55 9.37 5.46 5.94
N HIS A 56 8.98 6.73 5.77
CA HIS A 56 7.69 7.24 6.24
C HIS A 56 6.51 6.54 5.54
N THR A 57 6.62 6.37 4.22
CA THR A 57 5.64 5.66 3.40
C THR A 57 5.53 4.20 3.83
N LEU A 58 6.66 3.51 3.99
CA LEU A 58 6.70 2.10 4.41
C LEU A 58 6.11 1.88 5.81
N ASN A 59 6.29 2.83 6.73
CA ASN A 59 5.76 2.72 8.09
C ASN A 59 4.23 2.85 8.16
N GLY A 60 3.59 3.46 7.15
CA GLY A 60 2.12 3.54 7.07
C GLY A 60 1.46 2.38 6.34
N LEU A 61 2.25 1.42 5.82
CA LEU A 61 1.71 0.25 5.13
C LEU A 61 1.41 -0.91 6.08
N SER A 62 0.48 -1.77 5.66
CA SER A 62 0.16 -3.02 6.35
C SER A 62 1.32 -4.02 6.33
N THR A 63 1.28 -4.97 7.25
CA THR A 63 2.26 -6.05 7.39
C THR A 63 2.46 -6.90 6.12
N GLU A 64 1.49 -6.89 5.19
CA GLU A 64 1.59 -7.55 3.89
C GLU A 64 2.73 -6.98 3.03
N PHE A 65 3.13 -5.72 3.24
CA PHE A 65 4.22 -5.05 2.50
C PHE A 65 5.56 -5.09 3.24
N LYS A 66 5.64 -5.80 4.37
CA LYS A 66 6.85 -5.87 5.20
C LYS A 66 8.05 -6.47 4.47
N GLU A 67 7.80 -7.34 3.48
CA GLU A 67 8.87 -7.89 2.63
C GLU A 67 9.57 -6.78 1.83
N ILE A 68 8.82 -5.83 1.27
CA ILE A 68 9.38 -4.67 0.57
C ILE A 68 10.16 -3.79 1.54
N ASP A 69 9.63 -3.56 2.74
CA ASP A 69 10.31 -2.79 3.77
C ASP A 69 11.69 -3.38 4.13
N VAL A 70 11.77 -4.71 4.30
CA VAL A 70 13.04 -5.41 4.55
C VAL A 70 14.00 -5.26 3.38
N VAL A 71 13.53 -5.45 2.14
CA VAL A 71 14.37 -5.34 0.93
C VAL A 71 14.89 -3.92 0.74
N VAL A 72 14.07 -2.91 0.99
CA VAL A 72 14.44 -1.50 0.88
C VAL A 72 15.48 -1.13 1.94
N ARG A 73 15.29 -1.55 3.20
CA ARG A 73 16.27 -1.32 4.27
C ARG A 73 17.58 -2.09 4.09
N ALA A 74 17.56 -3.22 3.38
CA ALA A 74 18.75 -4.02 3.10
C ALA A 74 19.63 -3.45 1.98
N ARG A 75 19.13 -2.50 1.18
CA ARG A 75 19.94 -1.83 0.14
C ARG A 75 20.81 -0.74 0.77
N ASP A 76 22.07 -0.65 0.34
CA ASP A 76 22.98 0.44 0.70
C ASP A 76 22.53 1.82 0.17
N THR A 77 21.75 1.83 -0.92
CA THR A 77 21.20 3.06 -1.49
C THR A 77 19.68 2.99 -1.49
N PRO A 78 18.97 3.92 -0.83
CA PRO A 78 17.52 3.94 -0.83
C PRO A 78 17.01 4.18 -2.27
N PRO A 79 15.92 3.50 -2.67
CA PRO A 79 15.27 3.79 -3.93
C PRO A 79 14.65 5.21 -3.88
N SER A 80 14.46 5.82 -5.03
CA SER A 80 13.62 7.01 -5.14
C SER A 80 12.16 6.71 -4.77
N PHE A 81 11.39 7.71 -4.36
CA PHE A 81 9.97 7.52 -4.07
C PHE A 81 9.19 6.98 -5.28
N GLU A 82 9.54 7.37 -6.51
CA GLU A 82 8.91 6.80 -7.72
C GLU A 82 9.21 5.31 -7.90
N GLU A 83 10.46 4.88 -7.69
CA GLU A 83 10.79 3.46 -7.77
C GLU A 83 10.09 2.64 -6.67
N LEU A 84 9.97 3.20 -5.47
CA LEU A 84 9.21 2.57 -4.39
C LEU A 84 7.72 2.46 -4.76
N PHE A 85 7.14 3.52 -5.33
CA PHE A 85 5.75 3.57 -5.76
C PHE A 85 5.43 2.44 -6.75
N ASP A 86 6.26 2.28 -7.78
CA ASP A 86 6.09 1.24 -8.79
C ASP A 86 6.21 -0.17 -8.20
N LYS A 87 7.20 -0.38 -7.32
CA LYS A 87 7.39 -1.66 -6.61
C LYS A 87 6.20 -2.02 -5.73
N LEU A 88 5.66 -1.06 -4.99
CA LEU A 88 4.50 -1.26 -4.12
C LEU A 88 3.26 -1.63 -4.94
N LEU A 89 3.03 -0.94 -6.07
CA LEU A 89 1.91 -1.23 -6.95
C LEU A 89 2.03 -2.63 -7.58
N SER A 90 3.22 -2.97 -8.08
CA SER A 90 3.50 -4.29 -8.65
C SER A 90 3.28 -5.42 -7.63
N HIS A 91 3.67 -5.19 -6.37
CA HIS A 91 3.48 -6.17 -5.31
C HIS A 91 2.01 -6.31 -4.88
N ASP A 92 1.25 -5.22 -4.87
CA ASP A 92 -0.20 -5.27 -4.63
C ASP A 92 -0.92 -6.10 -5.70
N GLU A 93 -0.57 -5.92 -6.98
CA GLU A 93 -1.09 -6.76 -8.07
C GLU A 93 -0.73 -8.23 -7.88
N PHE A 94 0.50 -8.51 -7.44
CA PHE A 94 0.93 -9.86 -7.11
C PHE A 94 0.11 -10.46 -5.95
N LEU A 95 -0.09 -9.72 -4.86
CA LEU A 95 -0.91 -10.15 -3.71
C LEU A 95 -2.38 -10.37 -4.10
N GLN A 96 -2.92 -9.57 -5.02
CA GLN A 96 -4.27 -9.77 -5.55
C GLN A 96 -4.39 -11.06 -6.37
N ARG A 97 -3.43 -11.32 -7.28
CA ARG A 97 -3.41 -12.57 -8.04
C ARG A 97 -3.28 -13.78 -7.12
N GLN A 98 -2.42 -13.68 -6.10
CA GLN A 98 -2.25 -14.74 -5.12
C GLN A 98 -3.54 -14.99 -4.33
N ALA A 99 -4.27 -13.92 -3.95
CA ALA A 99 -5.61 -14.04 -3.35
C ALA A 99 -6.58 -14.80 -4.25
N ALA A 100 -6.63 -14.44 -5.53
CA ALA A 100 -7.54 -15.04 -6.51
C ALA A 100 -7.20 -16.50 -6.81
N GLN A 101 -5.92 -16.89 -6.71
CA GLN A 101 -5.49 -18.28 -6.87
C GLN A 101 -5.76 -19.13 -5.63
N SER A 102 -5.69 -18.54 -4.43
CA SER A 102 -6.05 -19.23 -3.17
C SER A 102 -7.54 -19.51 -3.01
N SER A 103 -8.40 -18.89 -3.83
CA SER A 103 -9.84 -19.11 -3.88
C SER A 103 -10.29 -20.01 -5.04
N SER A 104 -9.44 -20.94 -5.50
CA SER A 104 -9.91 -22.03 -6.35
C SER A 104 -10.62 -23.08 -5.49
N PRO A 105 -11.93 -23.37 -5.71
CA PRO A 105 -12.56 -24.50 -5.05
C PRO A 105 -11.87 -25.78 -5.52
N LEU A 106 -11.46 -26.60 -4.57
CA LEU A 106 -11.09 -27.99 -4.80
C LEU A 106 -12.26 -28.68 -5.51
N VAL A 107 -12.23 -28.75 -6.84
CA VAL A 107 -13.11 -29.61 -7.63
C VAL A 107 -12.70 -31.05 -7.29
N ASN A 108 -13.45 -31.68 -6.38
CA ASN A 108 -13.41 -33.11 -6.18
C ASN A 108 -14.19 -33.79 -7.32
N ALA A 109 -13.53 -33.95 -8.46
CA ALA A 109 -14.04 -34.77 -9.55
C ALA A 109 -14.01 -36.27 -9.17
N THR A 110 -14.98 -36.75 -8.38
CA THR A 110 -15.31 -38.18 -8.33
C THR A 110 -16.39 -38.46 -9.36
N THR A 111 -15.94 -38.80 -10.56
CA THR A 111 -16.78 -39.27 -11.66
C THR A 111 -17.35 -40.66 -11.35
N ARG A 112 -18.69 -40.70 -11.30
CA ARG A 112 -19.64 -41.80 -11.57
C ARG A 112 -19.03 -43.16 -11.99
N GLN A 113 -19.44 -44.23 -11.31
CA GLN A 113 -19.87 -45.42 -12.04
C GLN A 113 -20.91 -46.21 -11.23
N GLY A 114 -22.17 -46.10 -11.65
CA GLY A 114 -23.14 -47.16 -11.36
C GLY A 114 -22.79 -48.38 -12.20
N ARG A 115 -22.75 -49.56 -11.59
CA ARG A 115 -22.97 -50.82 -12.28
C ARG A 115 -23.41 -51.89 -11.27
N SER A 116 -24.70 -52.21 -11.32
CA SER A 116 -25.32 -53.41 -10.75
C SER A 116 -24.72 -54.68 -11.38
N PRO A 117 -25.01 -55.89 -10.84
CA PRO A 117 -26.35 -56.49 -10.90
C PRO A 117 -26.98 -56.75 -9.53
#